data_AF-A0A7Y3GV20-F1
#
_entry.id   AF-A0A7Y3GV20-F1
#
_cell.length_a   1.000
_cell.length_b   1.000
_cell.length_c   1.000
_cell.angle_alpha   90.00
_cell.angle_beta   90.00
_cell.angle_gamma   90.00
#
_symmetry.space_group_name_H-M   'P 1'
#
loop_
_entity.id
_entity.type
_entity.pdbx_description
1 polymer ?
#
loop_
_entity_poly.entity_id
_entity_poly.type
_entity_poly.pdbx_seq_one_letter_code
_entity_poly.pdbx_strand_id
1 'polypeptide(L)'
;DSVYPPFWRRELDIEDVRVICDCLERAGVDSAGFEQFQAANGRDAHDALQAQLHPSGIYGVPTYVFGKNVLFGREHLPYLRWYLAGEQGNPPDAAYEL
;
A
#
# COMPACT_ATOMS: atom_id res chain seq x y z
N ASP A 1 7.83 -3.17 10.02
CA ASP A 1 6.73 -3.83 10.74
C ASP A 1 6.09 -3.04 11.89
N SER A 2 6.22 -1.70 11.96
CA SER A 2 5.61 -0.91 13.03
C SER A 2 4.09 -0.71 12.92
N VAL A 3 3.51 -0.91 11.72
CA VAL A 3 2.08 -0.57 11.44
C VAL A 3 1.23 -1.80 11.11
N TYR A 4 1.57 -2.57 10.07
CA TYR A 4 0.70 -3.64 9.56
C TYR A 4 0.38 -4.76 10.59
N PRO A 5 1.36 -5.48 11.18
CA PRO A 5 1.04 -6.54 12.15
C PRO A 5 0.25 -6.09 13.37
N PRO A 6 0.59 -4.97 14.06
CA PRO A 6 -0.18 -4.55 15.24
C PRO A 6 -1.55 -3.97 14.88
N PHE A 7 -1.71 -3.27 13.75
CA PHE A 7 -3.03 -2.83 13.28
C PHE A 7 -3.99 -4.01 13.06
N TRP A 8 -3.56 -5.03 12.30
CA TRP A 8 -4.40 -6.20 12.01
C TRP A 8 -4.69 -7.07 13.25
N ARG A 9 -3.83 -7.02 14.28
CA ARG A 9 -4.08 -7.66 15.57
C ARG A 9 -4.93 -6.81 16.53
N ARG A 10 -5.37 -5.61 16.12
CA ARG A 10 -6.08 -4.63 16.97
C ARG A 10 -5.26 -4.15 18.17
N GLU A 11 -3.95 -4.10 18.00
CA GLU A 11 -2.99 -3.62 19.01
C GLU A 11 -2.52 -2.18 18.72
N LEU A 12 -2.98 -1.57 17.63
CA LEU A 12 -2.59 -0.23 17.19
C LEU A 12 -3.83 0.57 16.77
N ASP A 13 -3.98 1.75 17.34
CA ASP A 13 -4.97 2.74 16.90
C ASP A 13 -4.34 3.67 15.88
N ILE A 14 -4.64 3.46 14.60
CA ILE A 14 -4.09 4.28 13.50
C ILE A 14 -4.87 5.60 13.30
N GLU A 15 -5.95 5.82 14.04
CA GLU A 15 -6.71 7.08 14.01
C GLU A 15 -6.10 8.14 14.96
N ASP A 16 -5.28 7.73 15.93
CA ASP A 16 -4.51 8.65 16.79
C ASP A 16 -3.20 9.06 16.10
N VAL A 17 -3.10 10.35 15.73
CA VAL A 17 -1.91 10.92 15.08
C VAL A 17 -0.61 10.69 15.86
N ARG A 18 -0.67 10.65 17.20
CA ARG A 18 0.50 10.40 18.05
C ARG A 18 1.00 8.98 17.91
N VAL A 19 0.08 8.02 17.75
CA VAL A 19 0.44 6.62 17.49
C VAL A 19 1.15 6.48 16.14
N ILE A 20 0.73 7.25 15.13
CA ILE A 20 1.43 7.30 13.85
C ILE A 20 2.82 7.94 13.98
N CYS A 21 2.97 9.04 14.74
CA CYS A 21 4.28 9.62 15.05
C CYS A 21 5.22 8.61 15.72
N ASP A 22 4.75 7.87 16.72
CA ASP A 22 5.53 6.79 17.36
C ASP A 22 5.96 5.71 16.35
N CYS A 23 5.09 5.38 15.39
CA CYS A 23 5.40 4.41 14.34
C CYS A 23 6.47 4.91 13.37
N LEU A 24 6.48 6.21 13.06
CA LEU A 24 7.52 6.87 12.26
C LEU A 24 8.87 6.83 12.98
N GLU A 25 8.91 7.22 14.25
CA GLU A 25 10.15 7.25 15.05
C GLU A 25 10.74 5.86 15.23
N ARG A 26 9.90 4.85 15.50
CA ARG A 26 10.33 3.43 15.56
C ARG A 26 10.87 2.92 14.23
N ALA A 27 10.45 3.50 13.10
CA ALA A 27 10.98 3.21 11.78
C ALA A 27 12.25 4.02 11.43
N GLY A 28 12.74 4.86 12.35
CA GLY A 28 13.89 5.73 12.12
C GLY A 28 13.57 6.98 11.30
N VAL A 29 12.29 7.35 11.20
CA VAL A 29 11.82 8.56 10.52
C VAL A 29 11.50 9.62 11.57
N ASP A 30 12.04 10.82 11.41
CA ASP A 30 11.69 11.97 12.25
C ASP A 30 10.20 12.33 12.08
N SER A 31 9.47 12.40 13.19
CA SER A 31 8.04 12.70 13.23
C SER A 31 7.75 14.21 13.32
N ALA A 32 8.79 15.04 13.49
CA ALA A 32 8.64 16.48 13.65
C ALA A 32 7.84 17.11 12.49
N GLY A 33 6.74 17.77 12.84
CA GLY A 33 5.86 18.44 11.88
C GLY A 33 4.83 17.53 11.18
N PHE A 34 4.81 16.22 11.45
CA PHE A 34 3.85 15.30 10.83
C PHE A 34 2.39 15.66 11.15
N GLU A 35 2.09 16.01 12.40
CA GLU A 35 0.74 16.39 12.82
C GLU A 35 0.19 17.60 12.04
N GLN A 36 1.03 18.61 11.81
CA GLN A 36 0.67 19.77 10.99
C GLN A 36 0.56 19.41 9.51
N PHE A 37 1.47 18.56 9.02
CA PHE A 37 1.45 18.11 7.62
C PHE A 37 0.17 17.34 7.28
N GLN A 38 -0.20 16.34 8.10
CA GLN A 38 -1.39 15.51 7.85
C GLN A 38 -2.70 16.32 7.93
N ALA A 39 -2.73 17.41 8.71
CA ALA A 39 -3.88 18.30 8.82
C ALA A 39 -3.98 19.33 7.68
N ALA A 40 -2.96 19.43 6.81
CA ALA A 40 -2.89 20.42 5.74
C ALA A 40 -2.49 19.75 4.42
N ASN A 41 -1.32 20.10 3.87
CA ASN A 41 -0.87 19.66 2.55
C ASN A 41 -0.87 18.14 2.36
N GLY A 42 -0.64 17.36 3.43
CA GLY A 42 -0.71 15.90 3.38
C GLY A 42 -2.10 15.39 3.09
N ARG A 43 -3.14 16.02 3.66
CA ARG A 43 -4.54 15.70 3.38
C ARG A 43 -4.92 16.03 1.95
N ASP A 44 -4.55 17.21 1.47
CA ASP A 44 -4.85 17.63 0.09
C ASP A 44 -4.21 16.69 -0.93
N ALA A 45 -2.95 16.32 -0.71
CA ALA A 45 -2.24 15.35 -1.55
C ALA A 45 -2.92 13.97 -1.51
N HIS A 46 -3.30 13.49 -0.32
CA HIS A 46 -4.01 12.22 -0.14
C HIS A 46 -5.34 12.20 -0.90
N ASP A 47 -6.17 13.23 -0.75
CA ASP A 47 -7.50 13.28 -1.36
C ASP A 47 -7.40 13.41 -2.90
N ALA A 48 -6.36 14.07 -3.40
CA ALA A 48 -6.10 14.18 -4.84
C ALA A 48 -5.67 12.84 -5.48
N LEU A 49 -5.05 11.92 -4.74
CA LEU A 49 -4.55 10.65 -5.29
C LEU A 49 -5.67 9.79 -5.88
N GLN A 50 -6.83 9.71 -5.23
CA GLN A 50 -7.94 8.89 -5.75
C GLN A 50 -8.36 9.35 -7.16
N ALA A 51 -8.57 10.65 -7.34
CA ALA A 51 -8.95 11.22 -8.62
C ALA A 51 -7.87 11.01 -9.72
N GLN A 52 -6.60 10.99 -9.33
CA GLN A 52 -5.48 10.75 -10.26
C GLN A 52 -5.34 9.27 -10.66
N LEU A 53 -5.63 8.35 -9.74
CA LEU A 53 -5.35 6.92 -9.90
C LEU A 53 -6.53 6.15 -10.52
N HIS A 54 -7.78 6.54 -10.24
CA HIS A 54 -8.98 5.85 -10.75
C HIS A 54 -9.02 5.74 -12.29
N PRO A 55 -8.69 6.79 -13.09
CA PRO A 55 -8.67 6.69 -14.55
C PRO A 55 -7.66 5.66 -15.09
N SER A 56 -6.66 5.29 -14.28
CA SER A 56 -5.64 4.30 -14.62
C SER A 56 -6.02 2.87 -14.18
N GLY A 57 -7.26 2.65 -13.76
CA GLY A 57 -7.74 1.34 -13.30
C GLY A 57 -7.31 0.97 -11.88
N ILE A 58 -6.80 1.93 -11.11
CA ILE A 58 -6.38 1.73 -9.72
C ILE A 58 -7.49 2.26 -8.81
N TYR A 59 -8.33 1.38 -8.27
CA TYR A 59 -9.52 1.73 -7.48
C TYR A 59 -9.58 1.06 -6.10
N GLY A 60 -8.57 0.25 -5.76
CA GLY A 60 -8.54 -0.49 -4.52
C GLY A 60 -7.16 -1.03 -4.19
N VAL A 61 -7.05 -1.70 -3.05
CA VAL A 61 -5.79 -2.29 -2.57
C VAL A 61 -5.94 -3.79 -2.24
N PRO A 62 -4.88 -4.59 -2.43
CA PRO A 62 -3.65 -4.23 -3.13
C PRO A 62 -3.86 -4.14 -4.66
N THR A 63 -3.19 -3.19 -5.31
CA THR A 63 -3.07 -3.11 -6.77
C THR A 63 -1.59 -3.10 -7.14
N TYR A 64 -1.20 -3.95 -8.09
CA TYR A 64 0.17 -4.05 -8.61
C TYR A 64 0.22 -3.44 -10.02
N VAL A 65 1.18 -2.55 -10.25
CA VAL A 65 1.39 -1.89 -11.55
C VAL A 65 2.80 -2.20 -12.05
N PHE A 66 2.91 -2.81 -13.23
CA PHE A 66 4.20 -3.14 -13.85
C PHE A 66 4.07 -3.21 -15.37
N GLY A 67 4.98 -2.54 -16.08
CA GLY A 67 4.87 -2.38 -17.54
C GLY A 67 3.54 -1.71 -17.91
N LYS A 68 2.71 -2.40 -18.67
CA LYS A 68 1.34 -1.97 -19.02
C LYS A 68 0.25 -2.67 -18.20
N ASN A 69 0.64 -3.52 -17.25
CA ASN A 69 -0.29 -4.32 -16.47
C ASN A 69 -0.71 -3.57 -15.20
N VAL A 70 -2.00 -3.66 -14.90
CA VAL A 70 -2.62 -3.22 -13.65
C VAL A 70 -3.42 -4.40 -13.12
N LEU A 71 -2.97 -4.98 -12.00
CA LEU A 71 -3.58 -6.17 -11.41
C LEU A 71 -4.10 -5.86 -10.01
N PHE A 72 -5.41 -6.01 -9.81
CA PHE A 72 -6.09 -5.77 -8.54
C PHE A 72 -6.31 -7.08 -7.80
N GLY A 73 -5.82 -7.17 -6.56
CA GLY A 73 -6.00 -8.34 -5.71
C GLY A 73 -4.72 -9.18 -5.52
N ARG A 74 -4.61 -9.81 -4.35
CA ARG A 74 -3.44 -10.61 -3.94
C ARG A 74 -3.27 -11.90 -4.75
N GLU A 75 -4.36 -12.39 -5.36
CA GLU A 75 -4.42 -13.59 -6.21
C GLU A 75 -3.50 -13.49 -7.44
N HIS A 76 -3.07 -12.29 -7.79
CA HIS A 76 -2.13 -12.02 -8.88
C HIS A 76 -0.65 -12.10 -8.48
N LEU A 77 -0.32 -12.35 -7.21
CA LEU A 77 1.07 -12.49 -6.77
C LEU A 77 1.86 -13.59 -7.51
N PRO A 78 1.29 -14.77 -7.85
CA PRO A 78 1.99 -15.75 -8.68
C PRO A 78 2.34 -15.21 -10.07
N TYR A 79 1.42 -14.49 -10.69
CA TYR A 79 1.64 -13.87 -12.00
C TYR A 79 2.71 -12.78 -11.92
N LEU A 80 2.67 -11.92 -10.91
CA LEU A 80 3.70 -10.91 -10.67
C LEU A 80 5.08 -11.55 -10.48
N ARG A 81 5.16 -12.65 -9.72
CA ARG A 81 6.41 -13.41 -9.53
C ARG A 81 6.92 -13.99 -10.85
N TRP A 82 6.05 -14.61 -11.65
CA TRP A 82 6.40 -15.16 -12.97
C TRP A 82 6.94 -14.06 -13.90
N TYR A 83 6.27 -12.90 -13.94
CA TYR A 83 6.70 -11.75 -14.73
C TYR A 83 8.08 -11.25 -14.28
N LEU A 84 8.29 -11.03 -12.98
CA LEU A 84 9.58 -10.54 -12.44
C LEU A 84 10.71 -11.57 -12.57
N ALA A 85 10.39 -12.86 -12.69
CA ALA A 85 11.36 -13.93 -12.94
C ALA A 85 11.77 -14.08 -14.42
N GLY A 86 11.25 -13.22 -15.31
CA GLY A 86 11.57 -13.24 -16.73
C GLY A 86 10.70 -14.18 -17.56
N GLU A 87 9.44 -14.37 -17.14
CA GLU A 87 8.41 -15.05 -17.94
C GLU A 87 8.76 -16.49 -18.32
N GLN A 88 9.41 -17.22 -17.41
CA GLN A 88 9.84 -18.60 -17.65
C GLN A 88 8.66 -19.58 -17.58
N GLY A 89 8.40 -20.29 -18.67
CA GLY A 89 7.31 -21.27 -18.76
C GLY A 89 5.93 -20.62 -18.94
N ASN A 90 4.87 -21.40 -18.74
CA ASN A 90 3.50 -20.89 -18.88
C ASN A 90 3.17 -19.89 -17.75
N PRO A 91 2.43 -18.81 -18.05
CA PRO A 91 1.97 -17.89 -17.02
C PRO A 91 1.04 -18.64 -16.04
N PRO A 92 1.18 -18.41 -14.73
CA PRO A 92 0.27 -18.98 -13.75
C PRO A 92 -1.10 -18.29 -13.84
N ASP A 93 -2.17 -19.06 -13.60
CA ASP A 93 -3.49 -18.50 -13.35
C ASP A 93 -3.52 -17.71 -12.03
N ALA A 94 -4.54 -16.89 -11.84
CA ALA A 94 -4.79 -16.23 -10.56
C ALA A 94 -5.00 -17.31 -9.48
N ALA A 95 -4.08 -17.40 -8.52
CA ALA A 95 -4.17 -18.42 -7.49
C ALA A 95 -4.97 -17.89 -6.30
N TYR A 96 -6.11 -18.52 -6.06
CA TYR A 96 -6.56 -18.70 -4.69
C TYR A 96 -5.80 -19.92 -4.15
N GLU A 97 -4.59 -19.71 -3.62
CA GLU A 97 -4.05 -20.70 -2.68
C GLU A 97 -5.03 -20.73 -1.49
N LEU A 98 -5.76 -21.85 -1.37
CA LEU A 98 -6.65 -22.18 -0.25
C LEU A 98 -5.83 -22.48 1.01
#